data_AF-A0A5C9BR79-F1
#
_entry.id   AF-A0A5C9BR79-F1
#
_cell.length_a   1.000
_cell.length_b   1.000
_cell.length_c   1.000
_cell.angle_alpha   90.00
_cell.angle_beta   90.00
_cell.angle_gamma   90.00
#
_symmetry.space_group_name_H-M   'P 1'
#
loop_
_entity.id
_entity.type
_entity.pdbx_description
1 polymer ?
#
loop_
_entity_poly.entity_id
_entity_poly.type
_entity_poly.pdbx_seq_one_letter_code
_entity_poly.pdbx_strand_id
1 'polypeptide(L)' 'MKALSIRQPWAWLIVRPDLTDPATRAAAFAAGEIKDIENRTWATKHRGPFLVHAGLTFDMEGYLWVKSRFPKIRPS' A
#
# COMPACT_ATOMS: atom_id res chain seq x y z
N MET A 1 -0.03 0.84 20.80
CA MET A 1 -0.33 0.22 19.48
C MET A 1 0.91 0.35 18.61
N LYS A 2 1.32 -0.69 17.86
CA LYS A 2 2.50 -0.58 16.98
C LYS A 2 2.13 0.11 15.67
N ALA A 3 3.08 0.86 15.12
CA ALA A 3 2.96 1.48 13.81
C ALA A 3 4.19 1.17 12.95
N LEU A 4 4.01 1.13 11.64
CA LEU A 4 5.09 1.05 10.66
C LEU A 4 5.00 2.24 9.71
N SER A 5 6.07 3.03 9.63
CA SER A 5 6.19 4.11 8.65
C SER A 5 6.52 3.55 7.27
N ILE A 6 5.70 3.86 6.28
CA ILE A 6 5.83 3.42 4.89
C ILE A 6 5.85 4.68 4.00
N ARG A 7 6.79 4.74 3.04
CA ARG A 7 6.87 5.86 2.10
C ARG A 7 5.69 5.86 1.15
N GLN A 8 5.30 7.04 0.68
CA GLN A 8 4.34 7.13 -0.42
C GLN A 8 5.03 6.76 -1.74
N PRO A 9 4.32 6.20 -2.73
CA PRO A 9 2.89 5.87 -2.75
C PRO A 9 2.54 4.50 -2.11
N TRP A 10 3.53 3.79 -1.56
CA TRP A 10 3.37 2.40 -1.11
C TRP A 10 2.40 2.26 0.07
N ALA A 11 2.41 3.22 0.99
CA ALA A 11 1.44 3.25 2.10
C ALA A 11 0.00 3.27 1.58
N TRP A 12 -0.28 4.13 0.59
CA TRP A 12 -1.59 4.23 -0.04
C TRP A 12 -1.96 2.93 -0.77
N LEU A 13 -1.03 2.25 -1.44
CA LEU A 13 -1.29 0.98 -2.13
C LEU A 13 -1.55 -0.21 -1.21
N ILE A 14 -1.06 -0.17 0.04
CA ILE A 14 -1.37 -1.17 1.05
C ILE A 14 -2.78 -0.93 1.60
N VAL A 15 -3.08 0.32 1.97
CA VAL A 15 -4.35 0.66 2.63
C VAL A 15 -5.51 0.73 1.64
N ARG A 16 -5.29 1.25 0.42
CA ARG A 16 -6.28 1.52 -0.62
C ARG A 16 -7.54 2.20 -0.06
N PRO A 17 -7.42 3.43 0.49
CA PRO A 17 -8.52 4.12 1.13
C PRO A 17 -9.66 4.48 0.16
N ASP A 18 -9.41 4.43 -1.15
CA ASP A 18 -10.41 4.59 -2.21
C ASP A 18 -11.36 3.38 -2.35
N LEU A 19 -10.98 2.21 -1.83
CA LEU A 19 -11.76 0.97 -1.92
C LEU A 19 -12.54 0.71 -0.62
N THR A 20 -13.64 1.43 -0.44
CA THR A 20 -14.50 1.32 0.75
C THR A 20 -15.52 0.17 0.67
N ASP A 21 -15.93 -0.20 -0.54
CA ASP A 21 -16.84 -1.33 -0.77
C ASP A 21 -16.10 -2.69 -0.67
N PRO A 22 -16.57 -3.64 0.17
CA PRO A 22 -15.90 -4.92 0.36
C PRO A 22 -15.77 -5.78 -0.91
N ALA A 23 -16.78 -5.77 -1.79
CA ALA A 23 -16.75 -6.57 -3.02
C ALA A 23 -15.70 -6.03 -3.99
N THR A 24 -15.68 -4.71 -4.18
CA THR A 24 -14.68 -4.01 -5.00
C THR A 24 -13.27 -4.19 -4.42
N ARG A 25 -13.13 -4.13 -3.09
CA ARG A 25 -11.86 -4.39 -2.41
C ARG A 25 -11.36 -5.81 -2.63
N ALA A 26 -12.23 -6.81 -2.53
CA ALA A 26 -11.86 -8.20 -2.78
C ALA A 26 -11.43 -8.42 -4.25
N ALA A 27 -12.15 -7.81 -5.20
CA ALA A 27 -11.80 -7.87 -6.62
C ALA A 27 -10.43 -7.23 -6.90
N ALA A 28 -10.15 -6.07 -6.31
CA ALA A 28 -8.85 -5.40 -6.44
C ALA A 28 -7.70 -6.23 -5.83
N PHE A 29 -7.95 -6.90 -4.69
CA PHE A 29 -6.97 -7.79 -4.08
C PHE A 29 -6.64 -8.96 -5.02
N ALA A 30 -7.67 -9.62 -5.55
CA ALA A 30 -7.52 -10.72 -6.50
C ALA A 30 -6.81 -10.29 -7.79
N ALA A 31 -7.00 -9.03 -8.22
CA ALA A 31 -6.34 -8.46 -9.40
C ALA A 31 -4.89 -8.00 -9.14
N GLY A 32 -4.37 -8.11 -7.91
CA GLY A 32 -3.03 -7.64 -7.55
C GLY A 32 -2.89 -6.11 -7.52
N GLU A 33 -4.00 -5.40 -7.34
CA GLU A 33 -4.06 -3.93 -7.29
C GLU A 33 -3.90 -3.38 -5.86
N ILE A 34 -3.78 -4.28 -4.88
CA ILE A 34 -3.50 -3.98 -3.47
C ILE A 34 -2.12 -4.55 -3.17
N LYS A 35 -1.26 -3.73 -2.57
CA LYS A 35 0.05 -4.20 -2.10
C LYS A 35 -0.15 -4.95 -0.78
N ASP A 36 -0.06 -6.27 -0.82
CA ASP A 36 -0.26 -7.16 0.31
C ASP A 36 1.05 -7.50 1.06
N ILE A 37 2.20 -7.29 0.42
CA ILE A 37 3.54 -7.55 0.97
C ILE A 37 4.34 -6.24 1.09
N GLU A 38 4.88 -5.98 2.28
CA GLU A 38 5.83 -4.88 2.55
C GLU A 38 7.25 -5.42 2.77
N ASN A 39 8.17 -5.13 1.86
CA ASN A 39 9.55 -5.62 1.92
C ASN A 39 10.43 -4.68 2.75
N ARG A 40 11.26 -5.24 3.64
CA ARG A 40 12.21 -4.52 4.49
C ARG A 40 13.51 -5.31 4.65
N THR A 41 14.59 -4.62 4.97
CA THR A 41 15.92 -5.21 5.22
C THR A 41 16.06 -5.84 6.61
N TRP A 42 15.05 -5.70 7.47
CA TRP A 42 15.06 -6.20 8.83
C TRP A 42 13.82 -7.07 9.08
N ALA A 43 13.98 -8.10 9.93
CA ALA A 43 12.92 -9.04 10.27
C ALA A 43 12.06 -8.53 11.44
N THR A 44 10.78 -8.90 11.46
CA THR A 44 9.86 -8.62 12.56
C THR A 44 9.15 -9.87 13.07
N LYS A 45 9.10 -10.03 14.39
CA LYS A 45 8.30 -11.06 15.07
C LYS A 45 6.86 -10.62 15.33
N HIS A 46 6.48 -9.39 14.98
CA HIS A 46 5.12 -8.87 15.22
C HIS A 46 4.09 -9.66 14.42
N ARG A 47 2.94 -9.95 15.03
CA ARG A 47 1.78 -10.60 14.41
C ARG A 47 0.51 -9.89 14.87
N GLY A 48 -0.51 -9.87 14.03
CA GLY A 48 -1.75 -9.14 14.27
C GLY A 48 -1.71 -7.67 13.82
N PRO A 49 -2.77 -6.90 14.12
CA PRO A 49 -2.94 -5.54 13.63
C PRO A 49 -1.81 -4.59 14.03
N PHE A 50 -1.53 -3.63 13.16
CA PHE A 50 -0.66 -2.48 13.41
C PHE A 50 -1.14 -1.30 12.57
N LEU A 51 -0.72 -0.09 12.93
CA LEU A 51 -1.05 1.13 12.19
C LEU A 51 -0.06 1.34 11.04
N VAL A 52 -0.57 1.71 9.87
CA VAL A 52 0.27 2.23 8.78
C VAL A 52 0.40 3.73 8.97
N HIS A 53 1.63 4.22 9.13
CA HIS A 53 1.93 5.65 9.10
C HIS A 53 2.45 6.02 7.71
N ALA A 54 1.70 6.85 7.00
CA ALA A 54 2.12 7.39 5.70
C ALA A 54 3.24 8.41 5.93
N GLY A 55 4.47 8.05 5.55
CA GLY A 55 5.62 8.94 5.68
C GLY A 55 5.55 10.11 4.70
N LEU A 56 6.16 11.24 5.08
CA LEU A 56 6.22 12.46 4.25
C LEU A 56 7.04 12.30 2.97
N THR A 57 8.01 11.36 2.96
CA THR A 57 8.84 11.10 1.79
C THR A 57 8.05 10.34 0.73
N PHE A 58 8.11 10.86 -0.50
CA PHE A 58 7.45 10.28 -1.66
C PHE A 58 8.48 9.66 -2.60
N ASP A 59 8.27 8.40 -2.95
CA ASP A 59 9.01 7.64 -3.95
C ASP A 59 8.40 7.87 -5.33
N MET A 60 8.97 8.83 -6.05
CA MET A 60 8.47 9.22 -7.37
C MET A 60 8.65 8.12 -8.42
N GLU A 61 9.75 7.37 -8.37
CA GLU A 61 10.00 6.28 -9.31
C GLU A 61 8.97 5.16 -9.12
N GLY A 62 8.73 4.77 -7.86
CA GLY A 62 7.66 3.84 -7.51
C GLY A 62 6.30 4.29 -8.02
N TYR A 63 5.96 5.57 -7.86
CA TYR A 63 4.72 6.13 -8.38
C TYR A 63 4.60 6.05 -9.90
N LEU A 64 5.67 6.39 -10.64
CA LEU A 64 5.68 6.30 -12.10
C LEU A 64 5.53 4.84 -12.57
N TRP A 65 6.16 3.89 -11.89
CA TRP A 65 5.99 2.47 -12.16
C TRP A 65 4.54 2.01 -11.93
N VAL A 66 3.92 2.43 -10.82
CA VAL A 66 2.52 2.10 -10.53
C VAL A 66 1.60 2.67 -11.61
N LYS A 67 1.83 3.93 -12.01
CA LYS A 67 1.03 4.59 -13.04
C LYS A 67 1.16 3.92 -14.41
N SER A 68 2.34 3.41 -14.76
CA SER A 68 2.54 2.69 -16.03
C SER A 68 1.93 1.29 -16.00
N ARG A 69 2.08 0.56 -14.88
CA ARG A 69 1.58 -0.81 -14.73
C ARG A 69 0.08 -0.89 -14.49
N PHE A 70 -0.48 0.08 -13.77
CA PHE A 70 -1.86 0.14 -13.31
C PHE A 70 -2.46 1.53 -13.59
N PRO A 71 -2.73 1.88 -14.87
CA PRO A 71 -3.10 3.24 -15.27
C PRO A 71 -4.41 3.77 -14.66
N LYS A 72 -5.28 2.86 -14.18
CA LYS A 72 -6.52 3.21 -13.49
C LYS A 72 -6.33 3.60 -12.01
N ILE A 73 -5.21 3.21 -11.41
CA ILE A 73 -4.90 3.50 -10.00
C ILE A 73 -4.27 4.89 -9.91
N ARG A 74 -4.79 5.74 -9.01
CA ARG A 74 -4.30 7.10 -8.77
C ARG A 74 -4.02 7.29 -7.28
N PRO A 75 -2.81 6.94 -6.81
CA PRO A 75 -2.42 7.20 -5.43
C PRO A 75 -2.43 8.71 -5.15
N SER A 76 -3.01 9.09 -4.02
CA SER A 76 -3.16 10.47 -3.54
C SER A 76 -2.37 10.71 -2.26
#